data_AF-A0A9Q9EV23-F1
#
_entry.id   AF-A0A9Q9EV23-F1
#
_cell.length_a   1.000
_cell.length_b   1.000
_cell.length_c   1.000
_cell.angle_alpha   90.00
_cell.angle_beta   90.00
_cell.angle_gamma   90.00
#
_symmetry.space_group_name_H-M   'P 1'
#
loop_
_entity.id
_entity.type
_entity.pdbx_description
1 polymer ?
#
loop_
_entity_poly.entity_id
_entity_poly.type
_entity_poly.pdbx_seq_one_letter_code
_entity_poly.pdbx_strand_id
1 'polypeptide(L)'
;MKKICFSVLFMTFFFSLPFYAQKVSEKKDVAVFATLYEDLYTSSEFIAMIDEAIMDVFFSLERFNIIGLEYRLTTEDADAFTEVILKSREENVSIPEDVLRGLEAFTREDWEKLVNSYYVAVPVVKNISIKKEKYNDLFLGEIDGFCVKFTAKFTVYSPKEDLKEEFLVGIESASYSYEKACKAAASSLSDKLDLELRKIEAFKIKTGIIKSEKNTITFELGKKMGVKLGDEYVVLNEDGKKETGLIVVTKTENDFSEGLILYSKNPLKLGDPIKEVPHGPFEYRAYALGEIGVFSLENGLYDAGGTFGLHISGTRGFYRFRPCFGTEMTIDTHFPKLLSLGAPITIFAGAEIGNTYLRRLQILPTVQFYYTMIITGSKEKIPLPGGAGLRAFVHASFLVTKNFKIGGDAGVKIGSTFHDGIGGILRFTAGVGFTIKL
;
A
#
# COMPACT_ATOMS: atom_id res chain seq x y z
N MET A 1 -18.44 -51.68 53.56
CA MET A 1 -18.39 -51.77 52.07
C MET A 1 -19.18 -50.60 51.48
N LYS A 2 -18.68 -50.01 50.37
CA LYS A 2 -19.13 -48.77 49.68
C LYS A 2 -18.55 -47.44 50.22
N LYS A 3 -17.34 -47.08 49.79
CA LYS A 3 -16.86 -45.68 49.66
C LYS A 3 -15.51 -45.52 48.91
N ILE A 4 -15.17 -46.40 47.96
CA ILE A 4 -13.91 -46.34 47.19
C ILE A 4 -14.16 -46.51 45.68
N CYS A 5 -15.12 -45.79 45.10
CA CYS A 5 -15.33 -45.82 43.64
C CYS A 5 -15.59 -44.45 43.00
N PHE A 6 -15.46 -43.34 43.74
CA PHE A 6 -15.80 -42.02 43.20
C PHE A 6 -14.59 -41.11 42.91
N SER A 7 -13.36 -41.59 43.13
CA SER A 7 -12.15 -40.75 43.01
C SER A 7 -11.27 -41.02 41.78
N VAL A 8 -11.62 -41.99 40.93
CA VAL A 8 -10.78 -42.35 39.76
C VAL A 8 -11.38 -41.86 38.42
N LEU A 9 -12.64 -41.39 38.41
CA LEU A 9 -13.31 -40.95 37.18
C LEU A 9 -13.25 -39.43 36.92
N PHE A 10 -12.60 -38.66 37.79
CA PHE A 10 -12.46 -37.20 37.62
C PHE A 10 -11.04 -36.75 37.20
N MET A 11 -10.11 -37.70 37.01
CA MET A 11 -8.70 -37.40 36.78
C MET A 11 -8.23 -37.62 35.33
N THR A 12 -9.12 -38.02 34.42
CA THR A 12 -8.78 -38.31 33.01
C THR A 12 -9.50 -37.42 31.99
N PHE A 13 -10.11 -36.31 32.43
CA PHE A 13 -10.74 -35.32 31.55
C PHE A 13 -10.07 -33.95 31.55
N PHE A 14 -8.78 -33.89 31.88
CA PHE A 14 -7.91 -32.85 31.34
C PHE A 14 -7.39 -33.36 29.99
N PHE A 15 -8.25 -33.28 28.98
CA PHE A 15 -7.77 -33.18 27.61
C PHE A 15 -6.89 -31.94 27.56
N SER A 16 -5.58 -32.14 27.65
CA SER A 16 -4.60 -31.22 27.08
C SER A 16 -4.87 -31.24 25.57
N LEU A 17 -5.85 -30.45 25.14
CA LEU A 17 -5.81 -29.92 23.79
C LEU A 17 -4.42 -29.29 23.66
N PRO A 18 -3.62 -29.64 22.64
CA PRO A 18 -2.46 -28.84 22.32
C PRO A 18 -3.02 -27.45 22.03
N PHE A 19 -2.90 -26.53 22.99
CA PHE A 19 -2.94 -25.11 22.68
C PHE A 19 -1.85 -24.96 21.63
N TYR A 20 -2.24 -24.85 20.37
CA TYR A 20 -1.35 -24.36 19.33
C TYR A 20 -0.80 -23.07 19.91
N ALA A 21 0.50 -23.07 20.22
CA ALA A 21 1.16 -21.88 20.70
C ALA A 21 0.92 -20.80 19.63
N GLN A 22 0.10 -19.82 19.98
CA GLN A 22 -0.23 -18.71 19.09
C GLN A 22 1.09 -18.07 18.70
N LYS A 23 1.47 -18.14 17.42
CA LYS A 23 2.70 -17.55 16.94
C LYS A 23 2.49 -16.05 16.80
N VAL A 24 2.69 -15.33 17.90
CA VAL A 24 2.68 -13.87 17.95
C VAL A 24 4.01 -13.37 17.38
N SER A 25 3.95 -12.36 16.51
CA SER A 25 5.14 -11.70 15.99
C SER A 25 5.84 -10.93 17.11
N GLU A 26 7.10 -11.27 17.37
CA GLU A 26 8.00 -10.53 18.25
C GLU A 26 8.91 -9.59 17.44
N LYS A 27 9.48 -8.58 18.11
CA LYS A 27 10.48 -7.72 17.46
C LYS A 27 11.74 -8.51 17.18
N LYS A 28 12.24 -8.38 15.95
CA LYS A 28 13.42 -9.07 15.45
C LYS A 28 14.38 -8.08 14.81
N ASP A 29 15.66 -8.39 14.85
CA ASP A 29 16.68 -7.55 14.24
C ASP A 29 16.79 -7.87 12.74
N VAL A 30 16.85 -6.83 11.92
CA VAL A 30 17.06 -6.93 10.46
C VAL A 30 18.30 -6.13 10.10
N ALA A 31 19.32 -6.80 9.60
CA ALA A 31 20.49 -6.15 9.02
C ALA A 31 20.23 -5.81 7.55
N VAL A 32 20.52 -4.57 7.15
CA VAL A 32 20.32 -4.09 5.78
C VAL A 32 21.64 -3.59 5.25
N PHE A 33 22.12 -4.17 4.16
CA PHE A 33 23.33 -3.72 3.47
C PHE A 33 23.09 -2.41 2.72
N ALA A 34 24.13 -1.58 2.64
CA ALA A 34 24.16 -0.49 1.67
C ALA A 34 24.02 -1.07 0.25
N THR A 35 23.34 -0.33 -0.62
CA THR A 35 22.98 -0.84 -1.93
C THR A 35 24.22 -1.08 -2.79
N LEU A 36 24.25 -2.24 -3.43
CA LEU A 36 25.24 -2.57 -4.42
C LEU A 36 24.86 -1.94 -5.78
N TYR A 37 25.83 -1.42 -6.51
CA TYR A 37 25.62 -0.82 -7.83
C TYR A 37 26.57 -1.43 -8.85
N GLU A 38 26.03 -1.91 -9.98
CA GLU A 38 26.86 -2.45 -11.07
C GLU A 38 27.41 -1.36 -12.00
N ASP A 39 26.79 -0.17 -12.04
CA ASP A 39 27.14 0.89 -12.99
C ASP A 39 28.09 1.95 -12.39
N LEU A 40 29.31 2.02 -12.93
CA LEU A 40 30.39 2.95 -12.52
C LEU A 40 30.11 4.44 -12.77
N TYR A 41 29.05 4.79 -13.51
CA TYR A 41 28.79 6.15 -14.00
C TYR A 41 27.60 6.85 -13.31
N THR A 42 27.09 6.29 -12.21
CA THR A 42 25.97 6.90 -11.46
C THR A 42 26.48 7.94 -10.47
N SER A 43 25.76 9.06 -10.31
CA SER A 43 26.12 10.08 -9.33
C SER A 43 26.01 9.53 -7.90
N SER A 44 26.96 9.91 -7.04
CA SER A 44 26.94 9.55 -5.61
C SER A 44 25.69 10.06 -4.91
N GLU A 45 25.17 11.22 -5.34
CA GLU A 45 23.93 11.81 -4.82
C GLU A 45 22.71 10.92 -5.08
N PHE A 46 22.54 10.40 -6.30
CA PHE A 46 21.40 9.55 -6.62
C PHE A 46 21.48 8.20 -5.91
N ILE A 47 22.68 7.65 -5.79
CA ILE A 47 22.96 6.46 -5.00
C ILE A 47 22.56 6.67 -3.52
N ALA A 48 22.94 7.80 -2.92
CA ALA A 48 22.56 8.11 -1.54
C ALA A 48 21.03 8.22 -1.37
N MET A 49 20.33 8.80 -2.35
CA MET A 49 18.85 8.86 -2.33
C MET A 49 18.21 7.46 -2.38
N ILE A 50 18.80 6.51 -3.11
CA ILE A 50 18.32 5.12 -3.15
C ILE A 50 18.58 4.43 -1.80
N ASP A 51 19.77 4.59 -1.22
CA ASP A 51 20.12 4.02 0.08
C ASP A 51 19.17 4.55 1.17
N GLU A 52 18.92 5.86 1.21
CA GLU A 52 17.97 6.50 2.13
C GLU A 52 16.55 5.96 1.93
N ALA A 53 16.07 5.90 0.68
CA ALA A 53 14.73 5.40 0.36
C ALA A 53 14.51 3.93 0.78
N ILE A 54 15.54 3.09 0.68
CA ILE A 54 15.50 1.69 1.14
C ILE A 54 15.49 1.65 2.67
N MET A 55 16.40 2.36 3.32
CA MET A 55 16.50 2.39 4.77
C MET A 55 15.23 2.91 5.43
N ASP A 56 14.61 3.96 4.88
CA ASP A 56 13.35 4.51 5.36
C ASP A 56 12.22 3.48 5.32
N VAL A 57 12.15 2.64 4.28
CA VAL A 57 11.16 1.55 4.23
C VAL A 57 11.41 0.56 5.35
N PHE A 58 12.66 0.12 5.54
CA PHE A 58 12.98 -0.81 6.62
C PHE A 58 12.69 -0.19 8.00
N PHE A 59 13.04 1.07 8.25
CA PHE A 59 12.72 1.76 9.50
C PHE A 59 11.20 1.91 9.72
N SER A 60 10.44 2.05 8.63
CA SER A 60 8.98 2.09 8.70
C SER A 60 8.35 0.75 9.12
N LEU A 61 9.10 -0.36 9.03
CA LEU A 61 8.71 -1.66 9.57
C LEU A 61 8.97 -1.69 11.09
N GLU A 62 8.21 -0.90 11.85
CA GLU A 62 8.41 -0.68 13.30
C GLU A 62 8.50 -1.97 14.15
N ARG A 63 7.99 -3.10 13.64
CA ARG A 63 8.15 -4.43 14.25
C ARG A 63 9.57 -4.99 14.21
N PHE A 64 10.51 -4.35 13.53
CA PHE A 64 11.89 -4.78 13.45
C PHE A 64 12.82 -3.73 14.06
N ASN A 65 13.94 -4.17 14.61
CA ASN A 65 15.05 -3.28 14.90
C ASN A 65 15.96 -3.30 13.67
N ILE A 66 16.16 -2.16 13.04
CA ILE A 66 16.93 -2.07 11.80
C ILE A 66 18.38 -1.74 12.11
N ILE A 67 19.28 -2.55 11.57
CA ILE A 67 20.72 -2.37 11.63
C ILE A 67 21.18 -2.01 10.22
N GLY A 68 21.43 -0.73 9.96
CA GLY A 68 22.01 -0.28 8.70
C GLY A 68 23.50 -0.59 8.68
N LEU A 69 23.96 -1.27 7.63
CA LEU A 69 25.36 -1.55 7.38
C LEU A 69 25.87 -0.62 6.28
N GLU A 70 26.99 0.06 6.52
CA GLU A 70 27.55 1.04 5.56
C GLU A 70 28.30 0.37 4.39
N TYR A 71 28.53 -0.93 4.49
CA TYR A 71 29.33 -1.70 3.54
C TYR A 71 28.58 -2.01 2.25
N ARG A 72 29.21 -1.70 1.11
CA ARG A 72 28.73 -2.12 -0.22
C ARG A 72 29.52 -3.34 -0.67
N LEU A 73 28.84 -4.46 -0.82
CA LEU A 73 29.42 -5.66 -1.41
C LEU A 73 29.63 -5.44 -2.92
N THR A 74 30.53 -6.20 -3.55
CA THR A 74 30.57 -6.26 -5.02
C THR A 74 29.64 -7.38 -5.51
N THR A 75 29.19 -7.33 -6.77
CA THR A 75 28.23 -8.30 -7.31
C THR A 75 28.79 -9.69 -7.53
N GLU A 76 30.10 -9.82 -7.71
CA GLU A 76 30.79 -11.13 -7.68
C GLU A 76 30.87 -11.68 -6.26
N ASP A 77 30.94 -10.80 -5.26
CA ASP A 77 31.08 -11.18 -3.86
C ASP A 77 29.74 -11.43 -3.16
N ALA A 78 28.60 -10.90 -3.59
CA ALA A 78 27.35 -10.98 -2.81
C ALA A 78 26.88 -12.43 -2.55
N ASP A 79 26.95 -13.31 -3.56
CA ASP A 79 26.57 -14.72 -3.42
C ASP A 79 27.64 -15.50 -2.63
N ALA A 80 28.93 -15.26 -2.91
CA ALA A 80 30.05 -15.85 -2.18
C ALA A 80 30.06 -15.42 -0.69
N PHE A 81 29.75 -14.17 -0.41
CA PHE A 81 29.68 -13.57 0.92
C PHE A 81 28.46 -14.08 1.68
N THR A 82 27.32 -14.25 1.01
CA THR A 82 26.14 -14.92 1.59
C THR A 82 26.49 -16.36 1.98
N GLU A 83 27.19 -17.11 1.12
CA GLU A 83 27.69 -18.44 1.44
C GLU A 83 28.68 -18.44 2.62
N VAL A 84 29.59 -17.48 2.69
CA VAL A 84 30.55 -17.34 3.79
C VAL A 84 29.83 -17.05 5.11
N ILE A 85 28.80 -16.20 5.11
CA ILE A 85 27.97 -15.96 6.30
C ILE A 85 27.27 -17.25 6.73
N LEU A 86 26.66 -17.98 5.80
CA LEU A 86 25.98 -19.24 6.11
C LEU A 86 26.95 -20.31 6.63
N LYS A 87 28.14 -20.45 6.03
CA LYS A 87 29.19 -21.41 6.46
C LYS A 87 29.80 -21.06 7.81
N SER A 88 30.03 -19.78 8.10
CA SER A 88 30.59 -19.33 9.38
C SER A 88 29.75 -19.77 10.60
N ARG A 89 28.44 -19.96 10.40
CA ARG A 89 27.49 -20.48 11.39
C ARG A 89 27.65 -21.97 11.65
N GLU A 90 27.83 -22.78 10.59
CA GLU A 90 27.86 -24.25 10.71
C GLU A 90 29.06 -24.73 11.52
N GLU A 91 30.16 -23.98 11.48
CA GLU A 91 31.44 -24.43 12.05
C GLU A 91 31.86 -23.67 13.32
N ASN A 92 31.07 -22.70 13.84
CA ASN A 92 31.49 -21.81 14.95
C ASN A 92 32.90 -21.22 14.72
N VAL A 93 33.22 -20.92 13.45
CA VAL A 93 34.57 -20.56 13.03
C VAL A 93 34.85 -19.10 13.39
N SER A 94 36.05 -18.86 13.91
CA SER A 94 36.59 -17.51 14.11
C SER A 94 36.55 -16.74 12.80
N ILE A 95 36.00 -15.52 12.85
CA ILE A 95 35.84 -14.58 11.73
C ILE A 95 37.02 -14.69 10.76
N PRO A 96 36.79 -15.07 9.48
CA PRO A 96 37.86 -15.22 8.52
C PRO A 96 38.63 -13.90 8.37
N GLU A 97 39.94 -13.89 8.61
CA GLU A 97 40.77 -12.68 8.48
C GLU A 97 40.71 -12.09 7.06
N ASP A 98 40.40 -12.91 6.05
CA ASP A 98 40.27 -12.49 4.65
C ASP A 98 39.02 -11.64 4.40
N VAL A 99 37.92 -11.88 5.14
CA VAL A 99 36.70 -11.05 5.09
C VAL A 99 36.95 -9.67 5.72
N LEU A 100 37.80 -9.62 6.74
CA LEU A 100 38.23 -8.37 7.39
C LEU A 100 39.21 -7.54 6.52
N ARG A 101 39.85 -8.17 5.53
CA ARG A 101 40.93 -7.56 4.71
C ARG A 101 40.54 -7.27 3.26
N GLY A 102 39.53 -7.95 2.70
CA GLY A 102 39.16 -7.85 1.27
C GLY A 102 38.07 -6.81 0.94
N LEU A 103 37.25 -6.43 1.92
CA LEU A 103 36.26 -5.36 1.84
C LEU A 103 36.75 -4.24 2.78
N GLU A 104 36.59 -2.96 2.44
CA GLU A 104 37.01 -1.85 3.32
C GLU A 104 36.54 -2.11 4.77
N ALA A 105 37.53 -2.48 5.61
CA ALA A 105 37.48 -3.00 6.98
C ALA A 105 36.08 -3.28 7.58
N PHE A 106 35.50 -4.43 7.27
CA PHE A 106 34.34 -4.95 8.00
C PHE A 106 34.74 -5.18 9.47
N THR A 107 34.12 -4.50 10.44
CA THR A 107 34.52 -4.66 11.85
C THR A 107 34.01 -5.98 12.44
N ARG A 108 34.70 -6.50 13.47
CA ARG A 108 34.21 -7.65 14.27
C ARG A 108 32.82 -7.39 14.85
N GLU A 109 32.57 -6.16 15.28
CA GLU A 109 31.29 -5.76 15.86
C GLU A 109 30.15 -5.83 14.83
N ASP A 110 30.40 -5.37 13.60
CA ASP A 110 29.41 -5.41 12.52
C ASP A 110 29.14 -6.84 12.05
N TRP A 111 30.15 -7.71 12.09
CA TRP A 111 30.00 -9.14 11.85
C TRP A 111 29.17 -9.84 12.90
N GLU A 112 29.43 -9.57 14.17
CA GLU A 112 28.64 -10.11 15.26
C GLU A 112 27.18 -9.62 15.18
N LYS A 113 26.94 -8.34 14.87
CA LYS A 113 25.58 -7.82 14.66
C LYS A 113 24.87 -8.51 13.50
N LEU A 114 25.57 -8.73 12.38
CA LEU A 114 25.00 -9.36 11.20
C LEU A 114 24.65 -10.83 11.44
N VAL A 115 25.58 -11.63 11.97
CA VAL A 115 25.35 -13.06 12.23
C VAL A 115 24.25 -13.28 13.26
N ASN A 116 24.14 -12.36 14.23
CA ASN A 116 23.09 -12.40 15.25
C ASN A 116 21.75 -11.80 14.80
N SER A 117 21.71 -11.08 13.68
CA SER A 117 20.45 -10.57 13.13
C SER A 117 19.51 -11.72 12.74
N TYR A 118 18.20 -11.47 12.80
CA TYR A 118 17.23 -12.49 12.43
C TYR A 118 17.07 -12.59 10.92
N TYR A 119 17.08 -11.45 10.24
CA TYR A 119 17.04 -11.36 8.79
C TYR A 119 18.16 -10.45 8.29
N VAL A 120 18.68 -10.78 7.12
CA VAL A 120 19.64 -9.96 6.39
C VAL A 120 19.03 -9.64 5.03
N ALA A 121 19.04 -8.36 4.66
CA ALA A 121 18.59 -7.86 3.38
C ALA A 121 19.77 -7.30 2.58
N VAL A 122 19.93 -7.78 1.35
CA VAL A 122 20.98 -7.36 0.42
C VAL A 122 20.32 -6.72 -0.81
N PRO A 123 20.34 -5.37 -0.91
CA PRO A 123 19.85 -4.66 -2.08
C PRO A 123 20.92 -4.52 -3.16
N VAL A 124 20.58 -4.85 -4.41
CA VAL A 124 21.43 -4.71 -5.59
C VAL A 124 20.68 -3.95 -6.67
N VAL A 125 21.20 -2.81 -7.11
CA VAL A 125 20.63 -2.04 -8.22
C VAL A 125 21.40 -2.28 -9.51
N LYS A 126 20.66 -2.57 -10.56
CA LYS A 126 21.15 -2.89 -11.90
C LYS A 126 20.48 -2.02 -12.97
N ASN A 127 21.15 -1.90 -14.12
CA ASN A 127 20.64 -1.26 -15.32
C ASN A 127 20.19 0.19 -15.07
N ILE A 128 21.00 0.99 -14.37
CA ILE A 128 20.65 2.39 -14.13
C ILE A 128 20.77 3.13 -15.46
N SER A 129 19.64 3.64 -15.93
CA SER A 129 19.57 4.46 -17.13
C SER A 129 18.97 5.81 -16.77
N ILE A 130 19.74 6.86 -16.97
CA ILE A 130 19.27 8.24 -16.87
C ILE A 130 19.43 8.88 -18.23
N LYS A 131 18.32 9.18 -18.88
CA LYS A 131 18.31 9.76 -20.23
C LYS A 131 17.55 11.07 -20.23
N LYS A 132 18.05 12.02 -21.02
CA LYS A 132 17.24 13.16 -21.41
C LYS A 132 16.24 12.68 -22.44
N GLU A 133 14.97 12.79 -22.12
CA GLU A 133 13.88 12.38 -23.00
C GLU A 133 12.81 13.46 -23.00
N LYS A 134 12.15 13.59 -24.15
CA LYS A 134 10.92 14.36 -24.23
C LYS A 134 9.81 13.49 -23.68
N TYR A 135 9.18 13.96 -22.61
CA TYR A 135 7.99 13.32 -22.08
C TYR A 135 6.83 14.30 -22.10
N ASN A 136 5.63 13.75 -22.21
CA ASN A 136 4.43 14.54 -22.34
C ASN A 136 3.87 14.79 -20.93
N ASP A 137 4.08 15.99 -20.42
CA ASP A 137 3.46 16.42 -19.17
C ASP A 137 2.00 16.78 -19.41
N LEU A 138 1.12 16.38 -18.49
CA LEU A 138 -0.32 16.54 -18.62
C LEU A 138 -0.76 18.03 -18.73
N PHE A 139 0.04 18.95 -18.18
CA PHE A 139 -0.27 20.37 -18.09
C PHE A 139 0.61 21.23 -18.99
N LEU A 140 1.87 20.84 -19.19
CA LEU A 140 2.89 21.62 -19.91
C LEU A 140 3.15 21.10 -21.33
N GLY A 141 2.57 19.97 -21.74
CA GLY A 141 2.80 19.37 -23.04
C GLY A 141 4.16 18.70 -23.15
N GLU A 142 4.74 18.67 -24.35
CA GLU A 142 6.02 18.00 -24.58
C GLU A 142 7.16 18.84 -24.01
N ILE A 143 7.75 18.37 -22.93
CA ILE A 143 8.87 19.02 -22.26
C ILE A 143 10.10 18.13 -22.28
N ASP A 144 11.25 18.76 -22.50
CA ASP A 144 12.53 18.10 -22.27
C ASP A 144 12.67 17.84 -20.77
N GLY A 145 12.97 16.60 -20.40
CA GLY A 145 13.32 16.28 -19.03
C GLY A 145 14.16 15.03 -18.93
N PHE A 146 14.13 14.43 -17.76
CA PHE A 146 14.96 13.29 -17.40
C PHE A 146 14.06 12.10 -17.08
N CYS A 147 14.32 10.99 -17.75
CA CYS A 147 13.77 9.69 -17.41
C CYS A 147 14.81 8.87 -16.66
N VAL A 148 14.43 8.35 -15.51
CA VAL A 148 15.26 7.47 -14.67
C VAL A 148 14.63 6.09 -14.68
N LYS A 149 15.41 5.09 -15.06
CA LYS A 149 15.00 3.68 -15.05
C LYS A 149 16.06 2.85 -14.36
N PHE A 150 15.66 1.93 -13.49
CA PHE A 150 16.57 0.93 -12.91
C PHE A 150 15.78 -0.27 -12.39
N THR A 151 16.49 -1.35 -12.11
CA THR A 151 15.92 -2.53 -11.43
C THR A 151 16.66 -2.77 -10.14
N ALA A 152 15.95 -2.83 -9.03
CA ALA A 152 16.50 -3.23 -7.75
C ALA A 152 16.16 -4.70 -7.46
N LYS A 153 17.16 -5.54 -7.24
CA LYS A 153 17.04 -6.90 -6.71
C LYS A 153 17.24 -6.87 -5.21
N PHE A 154 16.35 -7.50 -4.47
CA PHE A 154 16.49 -7.69 -3.03
C PHE A 154 16.60 -9.18 -2.76
N THR A 155 17.64 -9.55 -2.02
CA THR A 155 17.77 -10.89 -1.44
C THR A 155 17.60 -10.76 0.06
N VAL A 156 16.57 -11.40 0.60
CA VAL A 156 16.30 -11.47 2.05
C VAL A 156 16.51 -12.90 2.50
N TYR A 157 17.38 -13.09 3.49
CA TYR A 157 17.59 -14.41 4.08
C TYR A 157 17.60 -14.34 5.60
N SER A 158 17.43 -15.49 6.25
CA SER A 158 17.58 -15.60 7.70
C SER A 158 18.87 -16.36 8.04
N PRO A 159 19.78 -15.79 8.84
CA PRO A 159 20.87 -16.57 9.42
C PRO A 159 20.39 -17.63 10.42
N LYS A 160 19.14 -17.56 10.90
CA LYS A 160 18.60 -18.41 11.96
C LYS A 160 17.64 -19.50 11.44
N GLU A 161 16.89 -19.20 10.39
CA GLU A 161 15.88 -20.07 9.77
C GLU A 161 16.28 -20.44 8.32
N ASP A 162 15.72 -21.51 7.77
CA ASP A 162 15.83 -21.83 6.35
C ASP A 162 14.89 -20.92 5.53
N LEU A 163 15.30 -19.66 5.36
CA LEU A 163 14.59 -18.65 4.58
C LEU A 163 15.57 -17.98 3.63
N LYS A 164 15.27 -18.05 2.33
CA LYS A 164 15.89 -17.23 1.29
C LYS A 164 14.80 -16.81 0.29
N GLU A 165 14.54 -15.51 0.21
CA GLU A 165 13.54 -14.90 -0.66
C GLU A 165 14.22 -13.88 -1.55
N GLU A 166 13.90 -13.91 -2.84
CA GLU A 166 14.44 -12.98 -3.83
C GLU A 166 13.30 -12.33 -4.61
N PHE A 167 13.37 -11.01 -4.77
CA PHE A 167 12.39 -10.27 -5.56
C PHE A 167 13.02 -9.09 -6.30
N LEU A 168 12.33 -8.63 -7.35
CA LEU A 168 12.77 -7.56 -8.23
C LEU A 168 11.77 -6.41 -8.19
N VAL A 169 12.29 -5.18 -8.10
CA VAL A 169 11.52 -3.94 -8.15
C VAL A 169 11.99 -3.14 -9.36
N GLY A 170 11.15 -3.08 -10.40
CA GLY A 170 11.39 -2.24 -11.58
C GLY A 170 10.91 -0.81 -11.33
N ILE A 171 11.79 0.16 -11.55
CA ILE A 171 11.52 1.59 -11.36
C ILE A 171 11.65 2.32 -12.70
N GLU A 172 10.64 3.15 -12.96
CA GLU A 172 10.62 4.09 -14.07
C GLU A 172 9.95 5.37 -13.56
N SER A 173 10.65 6.49 -13.70
CA SER A 173 10.12 7.82 -13.39
C SER A 173 10.58 8.83 -14.44
N ALA A 174 9.82 9.91 -14.60
CA ALA A 174 10.18 11.02 -15.46
C ALA A 174 9.85 12.35 -14.78
N SER A 175 10.72 13.34 -14.93
CA SER A 175 10.45 14.71 -14.47
C SER A 175 11.26 15.75 -15.24
N TYR A 176 10.92 17.02 -15.08
CA TYR A 176 11.47 18.13 -15.87
C TYR A 176 12.88 18.53 -15.42
N SER A 177 13.28 18.13 -14.21
CA SER A 177 14.65 18.27 -13.73
C SER A 177 15.19 16.92 -13.29
N TYR A 178 16.51 16.77 -13.41
CA TYR A 178 17.25 15.60 -12.97
C TYR A 178 16.92 15.25 -11.50
N GLU A 179 17.03 16.25 -10.61
CA GLU A 179 16.76 16.08 -9.17
C GLU A 179 15.35 15.58 -8.89
N LYS A 180 14.33 16.12 -9.57
CA LYS A 180 12.94 15.70 -9.38
C LYS A 180 12.68 14.29 -9.91
N ALA A 181 13.30 13.93 -11.03
CA ALA A 181 13.18 12.59 -11.59
C ALA A 181 13.81 11.55 -10.64
N CYS A 182 14.99 11.84 -10.10
CA CYS A 182 15.66 11.02 -9.09
C CYS A 182 14.83 10.89 -7.81
N LYS A 183 14.32 11.98 -7.24
CA LYS A 183 13.44 11.95 -6.06
C LYS A 183 12.16 11.14 -6.30
N ALA A 184 11.53 11.30 -7.48
CA ALA A 184 10.36 10.51 -7.85
C ALA A 184 10.68 9.01 -8.00
N ALA A 185 11.87 8.69 -8.53
CA ALA A 185 12.34 7.30 -8.63
C ALA A 185 12.53 6.67 -7.25
N ALA A 186 13.18 7.38 -6.34
CA ALA A 186 13.42 6.96 -4.96
C ALA A 186 12.10 6.75 -4.20
N SER A 187 11.15 7.69 -4.29
CA SER A 187 9.81 7.53 -3.70
C SER A 187 9.05 6.32 -4.25
N SER A 188 9.12 6.09 -5.57
CA SER A 188 8.49 4.92 -6.21
C SER A 188 9.13 3.60 -5.75
N LEU A 189 10.44 3.60 -5.51
CA LEU A 189 11.14 2.47 -4.90
C LEU A 189 10.61 2.18 -3.50
N SER A 190 10.46 3.21 -2.66
CA SER A 190 9.95 3.03 -1.30
C SER A 190 8.55 2.41 -1.28
N ASP A 191 7.64 2.94 -2.10
CA ASP A 191 6.25 2.45 -2.19
C ASP A 191 6.17 0.98 -2.62
N LYS A 192 6.96 0.61 -3.64
CA LYS A 192 6.97 -0.77 -4.14
C LYS A 192 7.67 -1.73 -3.18
N LEU A 193 8.77 -1.29 -2.56
CA LEU A 193 9.53 -2.12 -1.62
C LEU A 193 8.70 -2.46 -0.37
N ASP A 194 7.98 -1.49 0.22
CA ASP A 194 7.08 -1.78 1.37
C ASP A 194 6.05 -2.86 1.01
N LEU A 195 5.46 -2.77 -0.18
CA LEU A 195 4.50 -3.76 -0.66
C LEU A 195 5.13 -5.14 -0.84
N GLU A 196 6.28 -5.25 -1.49
CA GLU A 196 6.96 -6.53 -1.72
C GLU A 196 7.40 -7.18 -0.39
N LEU A 197 7.98 -6.40 0.52
CA LEU A 197 8.36 -6.91 1.85
C LEU A 197 7.14 -7.48 2.59
N ARG A 198 5.97 -6.81 2.55
CA ARG A 198 4.74 -7.32 3.19
C ARG A 198 4.16 -8.58 2.53
N LYS A 199 4.58 -8.94 1.31
CA LYS A 199 4.19 -10.22 0.68
C LYS A 199 4.98 -11.40 1.25
N ILE A 200 6.21 -11.18 1.72
CA ILE A 200 7.05 -12.20 2.35
C ILE A 200 6.40 -12.66 3.66
N GLU A 201 6.24 -13.96 3.85
CA GLU A 201 5.48 -14.50 4.99
C GLU A 201 6.15 -14.21 6.34
N ALA A 202 7.48 -14.21 6.38
CA ALA A 202 8.28 -13.79 7.54
C ALA A 202 8.05 -12.32 7.93
N PHE A 203 7.59 -11.53 6.98
CA PHE A 203 7.33 -10.10 7.08
C PHE A 203 5.82 -9.79 7.12
N LYS A 204 4.97 -10.76 7.49
CA LYS A 204 3.57 -10.47 7.83
C LYS A 204 3.39 -10.50 9.33
N ILE A 205 2.65 -9.53 9.85
CA ILE A 205 2.28 -9.53 11.26
C ILE A 205 1.30 -10.69 11.50
N LYS A 206 1.70 -11.61 12.37
CA LYS A 206 0.84 -12.66 12.91
C LYS A 206 0.59 -12.36 14.37
N THR A 207 -0.67 -12.41 14.74
CA THR A 207 -1.10 -12.12 16.10
C THR A 207 -2.40 -12.87 16.36
N GLY A 208 -2.97 -12.71 17.55
CA GLY A 208 -4.24 -13.30 17.89
C GLY A 208 -5.12 -12.38 18.71
N ILE A 209 -6.38 -12.79 18.75
CA ILE A 209 -7.45 -12.01 19.36
C ILE A 209 -7.37 -12.13 20.89
N ILE A 210 -7.24 -11.00 21.58
CA ILE A 210 -7.24 -10.93 23.05
C ILE A 210 -8.58 -10.49 23.63
N LYS A 211 -9.45 -9.92 22.80
CA LYS A 211 -10.83 -9.61 23.17
C LYS A 211 -11.74 -9.72 21.96
N SER A 212 -12.90 -10.33 22.12
CA SER A 212 -13.94 -10.33 21.08
C SER A 212 -15.24 -9.77 21.64
N GLU A 213 -15.79 -8.80 20.92
CA GLU A 213 -17.11 -8.25 21.12
C GLU A 213 -17.95 -8.49 19.87
N LYS A 214 -19.24 -8.16 19.91
CA LYS A 214 -20.22 -8.56 18.88
C LYS A 214 -19.79 -8.20 17.45
N ASN A 215 -19.18 -7.04 17.25
CA ASN A 215 -18.76 -6.54 15.93
C ASN A 215 -17.29 -6.12 15.86
N THR A 216 -16.58 -6.12 16.98
CA THR A 216 -15.23 -5.60 17.12
C THR A 216 -14.35 -6.63 17.82
N ILE A 217 -13.07 -6.58 17.52
CA ILE A 217 -12.05 -7.36 18.21
C ILE A 217 -10.95 -6.45 18.69
N THR A 218 -10.26 -6.89 19.73
CA THR A 218 -8.96 -6.35 20.12
C THR A 218 -7.94 -7.45 19.94
N PHE A 219 -6.81 -7.13 19.33
CA PHE A 219 -5.72 -8.07 19.12
C PHE A 219 -4.40 -7.52 19.65
N GLU A 220 -3.50 -8.43 19.99
CA GLU A 220 -2.14 -8.10 20.41
C GLU A 220 -1.44 -7.38 19.25
N LEU A 221 -0.60 -6.39 19.56
CA LEU A 221 0.17 -5.53 18.64
C LEU A 221 -0.57 -4.25 18.20
N GLY A 222 0.14 -3.13 18.36
CA GLY A 222 -0.30 -1.77 18.08
C GLY A 222 0.68 -1.00 17.21
N LYS A 223 0.69 0.33 17.34
CA LYS A 223 1.56 1.24 16.58
C LYS A 223 3.01 0.79 16.54
N LYS A 224 3.59 0.42 17.70
CA LYS A 224 5.01 0.02 17.83
C LYS A 224 5.40 -1.20 16.97
N MET A 225 4.43 -1.92 16.44
CA MET A 225 4.60 -3.09 15.60
C MET A 225 4.24 -2.80 14.13
N GLY A 226 3.99 -1.53 13.79
CA GLY A 226 3.68 -1.07 12.44
C GLY A 226 2.20 -1.15 12.06
N VAL A 227 1.30 -1.42 13.02
CA VAL A 227 -0.15 -1.50 12.75
C VAL A 227 -0.74 -0.10 12.57
N LYS A 228 -1.31 0.15 11.39
CA LYS A 228 -1.89 1.45 11.00
C LYS A 228 -3.41 1.35 10.88
N LEU A 229 -4.07 2.51 10.98
CA LEU A 229 -5.51 2.61 10.71
C LEU A 229 -5.80 2.17 9.28
N GLY A 230 -6.91 1.46 9.08
CA GLY A 230 -7.31 0.97 7.77
C GLY A 230 -6.53 -0.25 7.27
N ASP A 231 -5.52 -0.74 8.00
CA ASP A 231 -4.92 -2.05 7.72
C ASP A 231 -5.98 -3.16 7.85
N GLU A 232 -5.86 -4.19 7.01
CA GLU A 232 -6.79 -5.32 7.02
C GLU A 232 -6.10 -6.60 7.48
N TYR A 233 -6.86 -7.42 8.21
CA TYR A 233 -6.40 -8.72 8.73
C TYR A 233 -7.41 -9.80 8.37
N VAL A 234 -6.92 -10.92 7.86
CA VAL A 234 -7.71 -12.14 7.70
C VAL A 234 -7.63 -12.96 8.98
N VAL A 235 -8.78 -13.50 9.36
CA VAL A 235 -8.84 -14.53 10.41
C VAL A 235 -8.55 -15.87 9.76
N LEU A 236 -7.68 -16.65 10.37
CA LEU A 236 -7.32 -17.99 9.93
C LEU A 236 -8.09 -19.03 10.74
N ASN A 237 -8.28 -20.22 10.17
CA ASN A 237 -8.74 -21.38 10.92
C ASN A 237 -7.65 -21.89 11.89
N GLU A 238 -8.00 -22.85 12.75
CA GLU A 238 -7.07 -23.47 13.71
C GLU A 238 -5.80 -24.03 13.03
N ASP A 239 -5.91 -24.55 11.80
CA ASP A 239 -4.76 -25.05 11.02
C ASP A 239 -3.89 -23.95 10.40
N GLY A 240 -4.27 -22.67 10.53
CA GLY A 240 -3.55 -21.52 9.98
C GLY A 240 -3.58 -21.40 8.45
N LYS A 241 -4.36 -22.22 7.75
CA LYS A 241 -4.32 -22.35 6.28
C LYS A 241 -5.50 -21.71 5.56
N LYS A 242 -6.68 -21.67 6.18
CA LYS A 242 -7.92 -21.20 5.54
C LYS A 242 -8.38 -19.88 6.13
N GLU A 243 -8.70 -18.93 5.27
CA GLU A 243 -9.29 -17.65 5.65
C GLU A 243 -10.78 -17.82 6.00
N THR A 244 -11.16 -17.39 7.19
CA THR A 244 -12.52 -17.54 7.75
C THR A 244 -13.21 -16.21 8.00
N GLY A 245 -12.46 -15.11 8.09
CA GLY A 245 -13.01 -13.77 8.30
C GLY A 245 -12.08 -12.67 7.82
N LEU A 246 -12.59 -11.43 7.82
CA LEU A 246 -11.85 -10.22 7.46
C LEU A 246 -12.20 -9.10 8.44
N ILE A 247 -11.17 -8.36 8.83
CA ILE A 247 -11.20 -7.33 9.85
C ILE A 247 -10.46 -6.10 9.32
N VAL A 248 -10.95 -4.91 9.64
CA VAL A 248 -10.29 -3.64 9.33
C VAL A 248 -9.94 -2.89 10.62
N VAL A 249 -8.72 -2.38 10.73
CA VAL A 249 -8.26 -1.64 11.91
C VAL A 249 -8.92 -0.27 11.96
N THR A 250 -9.63 0.01 13.06
CA THR A 250 -10.37 1.26 13.27
C THR A 250 -9.74 2.14 14.33
N LYS A 251 -8.96 1.53 15.23
CA LYS A 251 -8.22 2.20 16.29
C LYS A 251 -6.91 1.46 16.55
N THR A 252 -5.83 2.20 16.80
CA THR A 252 -4.54 1.62 17.16
C THR A 252 -3.95 2.39 18.33
N GLU A 253 -3.55 1.66 19.36
CA GLU A 253 -2.80 2.17 20.52
C GLU A 253 -1.35 1.67 20.42
N ASN A 254 -0.50 1.91 21.42
CA ASN A 254 0.91 1.52 21.33
C ASN A 254 1.12 0.00 21.22
N ASP A 255 0.38 -0.77 22.02
CA ASP A 255 0.64 -2.20 22.23
C ASP A 255 -0.52 -3.10 21.79
N PHE A 256 -1.68 -2.52 21.46
CA PHE A 256 -2.85 -3.25 20.96
C PHE A 256 -3.64 -2.42 19.94
N SER A 257 -4.45 -3.11 19.15
CA SER A 257 -5.30 -2.50 18.13
C SER A 257 -6.74 -2.99 18.22
N GLU A 258 -7.68 -2.15 17.80
CA GLU A 258 -9.09 -2.51 17.66
C GLU A 258 -9.43 -2.64 16.17
N GLY A 259 -10.05 -3.77 15.83
CA GLY A 259 -10.50 -4.08 14.49
C GLY A 259 -12.01 -4.28 14.42
N LEU A 260 -12.64 -3.75 13.39
CA LEU A 260 -14.05 -4.00 13.10
C LEU A 260 -14.16 -5.23 12.19
N ILE A 261 -15.03 -6.16 12.55
CA ILE A 261 -15.27 -7.40 11.81
C ILE A 261 -16.14 -7.08 10.57
N LEU A 262 -15.56 -7.17 9.37
CA LEU A 262 -16.29 -6.98 8.12
C LEU A 262 -17.13 -8.21 7.78
N TYR A 263 -16.56 -9.40 7.94
CA TYR A 263 -17.30 -10.66 7.93
C TYR A 263 -16.53 -11.74 8.67
N SER A 264 -17.25 -12.75 9.14
CA SER A 264 -16.66 -14.00 9.61
C SER A 264 -17.63 -15.16 9.36
N LYS A 265 -17.10 -16.33 9.02
CA LYS A 265 -17.87 -17.57 8.88
C LYS A 265 -18.34 -18.11 10.24
N ASN A 266 -17.50 -17.97 11.26
CA ASN A 266 -17.74 -18.42 12.63
C ASN A 266 -17.58 -17.26 13.62
N PRO A 267 -18.23 -17.29 14.79
CA PRO A 267 -17.91 -16.35 15.87
C PRO A 267 -16.42 -16.40 16.20
N LEU A 268 -15.78 -15.23 16.23
CA LEU A 268 -14.37 -15.11 16.55
C LEU A 268 -14.15 -15.34 18.03
N LYS A 269 -13.10 -16.08 18.38
CA LYS A 269 -12.77 -16.45 19.75
C LYS A 269 -11.42 -15.87 20.15
N LEU A 270 -11.19 -15.84 21.46
CA LEU A 270 -9.89 -15.52 22.02
C LEU A 270 -8.86 -16.54 21.52
N GLY A 271 -7.70 -16.03 21.11
CA GLY A 271 -6.59 -16.82 20.56
C GLY A 271 -6.71 -17.16 19.08
N ASP A 272 -7.81 -16.80 18.40
CA ASP A 272 -7.91 -17.04 16.96
C ASP A 272 -6.76 -16.32 16.23
N PRO A 273 -6.00 -17.02 15.38
CA PRO A 273 -4.87 -16.42 14.68
C PRO A 273 -5.37 -15.49 13.57
N ILE A 274 -4.81 -14.29 13.54
CA ILE A 274 -5.04 -13.32 12.47
C ILE A 274 -3.73 -12.99 11.76
N LYS A 275 -3.84 -12.72 10.46
CA LYS A 275 -2.73 -12.37 9.60
C LYS A 275 -3.04 -11.13 8.77
N GLU A 276 -2.07 -10.23 8.70
CA GLU A 276 -2.15 -9.03 7.87
C GLU A 276 -2.40 -9.38 6.38
N VAL A 277 -3.26 -8.60 5.73
CA VAL A 277 -3.50 -8.63 4.29
C VAL A 277 -2.55 -7.64 3.62
N PRO A 278 -1.60 -8.10 2.78
CA PRO A 278 -0.74 -7.19 2.04
C PRO A 278 -1.54 -6.59 0.89
N HIS A 279 -2.00 -5.36 1.06
CA HIS A 279 -2.48 -4.51 -0.02
C HIS A 279 -1.78 -3.14 0.06
N GLY A 280 -1.70 -2.48 -1.07
CA GLY A 280 -1.19 -1.12 -1.22
C GLY A 280 -2.03 -0.10 -0.44
N PRO A 281 -1.54 1.14 -0.34
CA PRO A 281 -2.16 2.18 0.48
C PRO A 281 -3.42 2.78 -0.15
N PHE A 282 -3.89 2.28 -1.30
CA PHE A 282 -4.99 2.86 -2.07
C PHE A 282 -6.06 1.83 -2.46
N GLU A 283 -7.30 2.31 -2.53
CA GLU A 283 -8.43 1.66 -3.19
C GLU A 283 -8.70 2.33 -4.53
N TYR A 284 -8.91 1.53 -5.59
CA TYR A 284 -9.18 2.02 -6.94
C TYR A 284 -10.62 1.70 -7.32
N ARG A 285 -11.41 2.71 -7.64
CA ARG A 285 -12.81 2.58 -8.00
C ARG A 285 -13.08 3.12 -9.39
N ALA A 286 -13.45 2.24 -10.31
CA ALA A 286 -14.00 2.63 -11.60
C ALA A 286 -15.52 2.79 -11.47
N TYR A 287 -16.08 3.86 -12.02
CA TYR A 287 -17.50 4.16 -11.86
C TYR A 287 -18.11 4.81 -13.11
N ALA A 288 -19.43 4.69 -13.21
CA ALA A 288 -20.26 5.36 -14.22
C ALA A 288 -21.52 5.92 -13.56
N LEU A 289 -21.80 7.20 -13.78
CA LEU A 289 -22.93 7.95 -13.22
C LEU A 289 -23.79 8.49 -14.34
N GLY A 290 -25.11 8.49 -14.15
CA GLY A 290 -26.01 9.40 -14.84
C GLY A 290 -26.06 10.75 -14.10
N GLU A 291 -26.16 11.84 -14.84
CA GLU A 291 -26.32 13.19 -14.33
C GLU A 291 -27.61 13.81 -14.87
N ILE A 292 -28.41 14.42 -13.99
CA ILE A 292 -29.62 15.17 -14.36
C ILE A 292 -29.53 16.55 -13.70
N GLY A 293 -29.61 17.63 -14.47
CA GLY A 293 -29.54 18.98 -13.92
C GLY A 293 -30.92 19.63 -13.82
N VAL A 294 -31.13 20.42 -12.77
CA VAL A 294 -32.45 20.95 -12.41
C VAL A 294 -32.57 22.47 -12.63
N PHE A 295 -31.46 23.18 -12.86
CA PHE A 295 -31.46 24.63 -13.12
C PHE A 295 -30.33 25.08 -14.06
N SER A 296 -30.68 25.80 -15.14
CA SER A 296 -29.78 26.62 -15.96
C SER A 296 -30.30 28.07 -15.94
N LEU A 297 -29.41 29.06 -15.75
CA LEU A 297 -29.80 30.46 -15.55
C LEU A 297 -30.28 31.13 -16.85
N GLU A 298 -29.94 30.58 -18.01
CA GLU A 298 -30.21 31.23 -19.30
C GLU A 298 -31.13 30.47 -20.25
N ASN A 299 -31.30 29.14 -20.16
CA ASN A 299 -32.24 28.38 -20.99
C ASN A 299 -32.46 26.96 -20.43
N GLY A 300 -33.66 26.66 -19.94
CA GLY A 300 -34.19 25.29 -19.78
C GLY A 300 -33.50 24.36 -18.76
N LEU A 301 -34.11 23.19 -18.55
CA LEU A 301 -33.51 22.08 -17.79
C LEU A 301 -32.24 21.61 -18.51
N TYR A 302 -31.19 21.32 -17.75
CA TYR A 302 -29.99 20.67 -18.28
C TYR A 302 -30.36 19.26 -18.77
N ASP A 303 -30.03 18.95 -20.02
CA ASP A 303 -30.23 17.61 -20.58
C ASP A 303 -29.44 16.56 -19.80
N ALA A 304 -30.00 15.36 -19.69
CA ALA A 304 -29.35 14.25 -19.01
C ALA A 304 -27.98 13.93 -19.64
N GLY A 305 -26.99 13.69 -18.79
CA GLY A 305 -25.64 13.28 -19.18
C GLY A 305 -25.19 12.04 -18.43
N GLY A 306 -23.97 11.60 -18.71
CA GLY A 306 -23.29 10.55 -17.98
C GLY A 306 -21.83 10.86 -17.76
N THR A 307 -21.26 10.38 -16.67
CA THR A 307 -19.86 10.57 -16.33
C THR A 307 -19.23 9.21 -16.03
N PHE A 308 -18.07 8.95 -16.58
CA PHE A 308 -17.26 7.77 -16.24
C PHE A 308 -15.92 8.22 -15.67
N GLY A 309 -15.41 7.50 -14.68
CA GLY A 309 -14.19 7.93 -14.02
C GLY A 309 -13.50 6.88 -13.18
N LEU A 310 -12.30 7.25 -12.74
CA LEU A 310 -11.48 6.52 -11.79
C LEU A 310 -11.33 7.36 -10.52
N HIS A 311 -11.63 6.75 -9.39
CA HIS A 311 -11.53 7.33 -8.06
C HIS A 311 -10.54 6.54 -7.22
N ILE A 312 -9.59 7.23 -6.60
CA ILE A 312 -8.51 6.66 -5.81
C ILE A 312 -8.68 7.15 -4.37
N SER A 313 -8.72 6.24 -3.40
CA SER A 313 -8.91 6.55 -1.97
C SER A 313 -7.76 6.02 -1.14
N GLY A 314 -7.17 6.85 -0.27
CA GLY A 314 -6.16 6.42 0.69
C GLY A 314 -6.77 5.55 1.79
N THR A 315 -6.24 4.35 1.99
CA THR A 315 -6.76 3.37 2.96
C THR A 315 -5.82 3.13 4.13
N ARG A 316 -4.50 3.03 3.89
CA ARG A 316 -3.52 2.77 4.95
C ARG A 316 -3.15 4.07 5.67
N GLY A 317 -3.24 4.05 7.00
CA GLY A 317 -3.09 5.24 7.85
C GLY A 317 -4.37 6.07 8.02
N PHE A 318 -5.46 5.73 7.30
CA PHE A 318 -6.69 6.50 7.26
C PHE A 318 -7.91 5.59 7.46
N TYR A 319 -8.77 5.91 8.43
CA TYR A 319 -10.03 5.17 8.61
C TYR A 319 -11.27 6.04 8.39
N ARG A 320 -11.57 6.97 9.32
CA ARG A 320 -12.78 7.82 9.25
C ARG A 320 -12.70 8.94 8.23
N PHE A 321 -11.50 9.46 7.99
CA PHE A 321 -11.24 10.54 7.05
C PHE A 321 -10.19 10.03 6.08
N ARG A 322 -10.57 9.83 4.81
CA ARG A 322 -9.69 9.25 3.79
C ARG A 322 -9.49 10.26 2.66
N PRO A 323 -8.25 10.65 2.33
CA PRO A 323 -8.00 11.51 1.18
C PRO A 323 -8.40 10.76 -0.09
N CYS A 324 -8.98 11.48 -1.06
CA CYS A 324 -9.35 10.89 -2.34
C CYS A 324 -9.07 11.85 -3.50
N PHE A 325 -8.78 11.28 -4.65
CA PHE A 325 -8.54 12.01 -5.88
C PHE A 325 -8.84 11.14 -7.09
N GLY A 326 -8.88 11.72 -8.28
CA GLY A 326 -9.10 10.94 -9.48
C GLY A 326 -9.40 11.80 -10.69
N THR A 327 -9.89 11.12 -11.71
CA THR A 327 -10.24 11.71 -12.99
C THR A 327 -11.56 11.15 -13.49
N GLU A 328 -12.33 11.99 -14.17
CA GLU A 328 -13.59 11.61 -14.79
C GLU A 328 -13.76 12.35 -16.12
N MET A 329 -14.63 11.82 -16.97
CA MET A 329 -15.00 12.40 -18.24
C MET A 329 -16.52 12.40 -18.34
N THR A 330 -17.08 13.58 -18.61
CA THR A 330 -18.52 13.80 -18.74
C THR A 330 -18.93 13.76 -20.20
N ILE A 331 -19.99 13.01 -20.49
CA ILE A 331 -20.67 12.88 -21.77
C ILE A 331 -22.08 13.46 -21.59
N ASP A 332 -22.36 14.59 -22.19
CA ASP A 332 -23.67 15.24 -22.22
C ASP A 332 -24.09 15.58 -23.66
N THR A 333 -25.19 16.31 -23.84
CA THR A 333 -25.67 16.72 -25.16
C THR A 333 -24.74 17.74 -25.86
N HIS A 334 -23.86 18.39 -25.12
CA HIS A 334 -22.85 19.31 -25.64
C HIS A 334 -21.50 18.62 -25.91
N PHE A 335 -21.36 17.35 -25.53
CA PHE A 335 -20.15 16.55 -25.72
C PHE A 335 -19.62 16.52 -27.16
N PRO A 336 -20.45 16.40 -28.23
CA PRO A 336 -19.94 16.48 -29.60
C PRO A 336 -19.33 17.84 -29.94
N LYS A 337 -19.92 18.93 -29.43
CA LYS A 337 -19.39 20.29 -29.58
C LYS A 337 -18.08 20.43 -28.80
N LEU A 338 -18.00 19.87 -27.60
CA LEU A 338 -16.77 19.89 -26.81
C LEU A 338 -15.64 19.09 -27.44
N LEU A 339 -15.93 17.88 -27.92
CA LEU A 339 -14.95 17.04 -28.62
C LEU A 339 -14.36 17.73 -29.86
N SER A 340 -15.13 18.61 -30.52
CA SER A 340 -14.61 19.42 -31.63
C SER A 340 -13.55 20.43 -31.18
N LEU A 341 -13.55 20.82 -29.90
CA LEU A 341 -12.51 21.65 -29.27
C LEU A 341 -11.40 20.80 -28.66
N GLY A 342 -11.73 19.66 -28.06
CA GLY A 342 -10.81 18.73 -27.41
C GLY A 342 -11.51 17.76 -26.44
N ALA A 343 -10.76 16.85 -25.82
CA ALA A 343 -11.33 15.91 -24.86
C ALA A 343 -11.56 16.60 -23.48
N PRO A 344 -12.79 16.66 -22.96
CA PRO A 344 -13.03 17.14 -21.60
C PRO A 344 -12.55 16.12 -20.58
N ILE A 345 -11.55 16.51 -19.79
CA ILE A 345 -11.09 15.72 -18.64
C ILE A 345 -11.34 16.54 -17.38
N THR A 346 -12.01 15.93 -16.42
CA THR A 346 -12.16 16.48 -15.08
C THR A 346 -11.18 15.78 -14.15
N ILE A 347 -10.44 16.57 -13.39
CA ILE A 347 -9.67 16.10 -12.24
C ILE A 347 -10.40 16.51 -10.96
N PHE A 348 -10.33 15.69 -9.93
CA PHE A 348 -10.93 15.99 -8.65
C PHE A 348 -10.04 15.56 -7.49
N ALA A 349 -10.17 16.27 -6.38
CA ALA A 349 -9.51 15.96 -5.11
C ALA A 349 -10.44 16.34 -3.95
N GLY A 350 -10.35 15.58 -2.87
CA GLY A 350 -11.18 15.81 -1.70
C GLY A 350 -10.98 14.75 -0.63
N ALA A 351 -12.03 14.49 0.13
CA ALA A 351 -12.00 13.52 1.20
C ALA A 351 -13.32 12.76 1.32
N GLU A 352 -13.19 11.50 1.71
CA GLU A 352 -14.28 10.72 2.24
C GLU A 352 -14.39 11.04 3.74
N ILE A 353 -15.49 11.68 4.11
CA ILE A 353 -15.74 12.30 5.42
C ILE A 353 -16.52 11.35 6.35
N GLY A 354 -16.24 10.07 6.22
CA GLY A 354 -16.83 8.99 6.98
C GLY A 354 -16.45 7.66 6.36
N ASN A 355 -16.37 6.62 7.18
CA ASN A 355 -16.16 5.26 6.73
C ASN A 355 -16.91 4.31 7.67
N THR A 356 -18.18 4.07 7.33
CA THR A 356 -19.06 3.28 8.17
C THR A 356 -19.27 1.92 7.53
N TYR A 357 -18.84 0.89 8.25
CA TYR A 357 -19.10 -0.49 7.86
C TYR A 357 -20.24 -1.07 8.71
N LEU A 358 -21.21 -1.64 8.01
CA LEU A 358 -22.26 -2.52 8.54
C LEU A 358 -21.97 -3.92 8.02
N ARG A 359 -21.00 -4.60 8.65
CA ARG A 359 -20.39 -5.83 8.14
C ARG A 359 -19.79 -5.61 6.75
N ARG A 360 -20.29 -6.32 5.73
CA ARG A 360 -19.82 -6.23 4.33
C ARG A 360 -20.32 -4.99 3.61
N LEU A 361 -21.34 -4.30 4.13
CA LEU A 361 -21.85 -3.07 3.56
C LEU A 361 -20.99 -1.91 4.08
N GLN A 362 -20.48 -1.08 3.17
CA GLN A 362 -19.71 0.12 3.48
C GLN A 362 -20.47 1.34 2.97
N ILE A 363 -20.54 2.39 3.79
CA ILE A 363 -21.14 3.68 3.47
C ILE A 363 -20.06 4.75 3.61
N LEU A 364 -19.83 5.50 2.53
CA LEU A 364 -18.77 6.48 2.37
C LEU A 364 -19.36 7.80 1.87
N PRO A 365 -19.67 8.75 2.77
CA PRO A 365 -19.94 10.11 2.36
C PRO A 365 -18.65 10.79 1.90
N THR A 366 -18.70 11.49 0.77
CA THR A 366 -17.52 12.05 0.10
C THR A 366 -17.81 13.47 -0.38
N VAL A 367 -16.82 14.35 -0.20
CA VAL A 367 -16.84 15.73 -0.70
C VAL A 367 -15.56 16.00 -1.48
N GLN A 368 -15.70 16.57 -2.67
CA GLN A 368 -14.63 16.81 -3.62
C GLN A 368 -14.75 18.18 -4.27
N PHE A 369 -13.61 18.79 -4.55
CA PHE A 369 -13.48 19.85 -5.53
C PHE A 369 -13.11 19.23 -6.88
N TYR A 370 -13.73 19.71 -7.96
CA TYR A 370 -13.42 19.28 -9.31
C TYR A 370 -13.06 20.45 -10.19
N TYR A 371 -12.16 20.20 -11.13
CA TYR A 371 -11.75 21.13 -12.17
C TYR A 371 -11.73 20.41 -13.52
N THR A 372 -12.40 20.99 -14.49
CA THR A 372 -12.54 20.44 -15.84
C THR A 372 -11.66 21.23 -16.80
N MET A 373 -10.90 20.52 -17.61
CA MET A 373 -10.05 21.05 -18.66
C MET A 373 -10.40 20.39 -19.99
N ILE A 374 -10.29 21.15 -21.08
CA ILE A 374 -10.48 20.65 -22.44
C ILE A 374 -9.09 20.45 -23.04
N ILE A 375 -8.70 19.20 -23.22
CA ILE A 375 -7.40 18.83 -23.78
C ILE A 375 -7.52 18.83 -25.30
N THR A 376 -6.92 19.82 -25.93
CA THR A 376 -6.88 19.94 -27.39
C THR A 376 -5.76 19.06 -27.95
N GLY A 377 -5.97 18.38 -29.09
CA GLY A 377 -4.98 17.46 -29.68
C GLY A 377 -3.68 18.11 -30.20
N SER A 378 -3.52 19.42 -30.04
CA SER A 378 -2.33 20.17 -30.43
C SER A 378 -1.39 20.31 -29.23
N LYS A 379 -0.19 19.72 -29.31
CA LYS A 379 0.84 19.71 -28.26
C LYS A 379 1.27 21.11 -27.76
N GLU A 380 0.99 22.17 -28.51
CA GLU A 380 1.43 23.54 -28.22
C GLU A 380 0.38 24.42 -27.51
N LYS A 381 -0.82 23.90 -27.21
CA LYS A 381 -1.89 24.71 -26.60
C LYS A 381 -2.16 24.31 -25.15
N ILE A 382 -2.13 25.31 -24.27
CA ILE A 382 -2.55 25.17 -22.87
C ILE A 382 -3.99 24.63 -22.83
N PRO A 383 -4.30 23.61 -22.00
CA PRO A 383 -5.67 23.10 -21.84
C PRO A 383 -6.64 24.23 -21.49
N LEU A 384 -7.79 24.28 -22.18
CA LEU A 384 -8.77 25.33 -21.93
C LEU A 384 -9.56 25.03 -20.65
N PRO A 385 -9.80 26.02 -19.78
CA PRO A 385 -10.63 25.85 -18.60
C PRO A 385 -12.08 25.54 -19.01
N GLY A 386 -12.60 24.37 -18.62
CA GLY A 386 -13.98 23.96 -18.92
C GLY A 386 -14.97 24.29 -17.81
N GLY A 387 -14.55 24.21 -16.55
CA GLY A 387 -15.41 24.52 -15.40
C GLY A 387 -14.81 24.07 -14.08
N ALA A 388 -15.38 24.52 -12.97
CA ALA A 388 -14.95 24.14 -11.63
C ALA A 388 -16.13 24.10 -10.66
N GLY A 389 -16.01 23.30 -9.60
CA GLY A 389 -17.05 23.26 -8.59
C GLY A 389 -16.83 22.23 -7.49
N LEU A 390 -17.92 21.90 -6.80
CA LEU A 390 -17.95 20.95 -5.70
C LEU A 390 -18.87 19.77 -6.02
N ARG A 391 -18.46 18.59 -5.58
CA ARG A 391 -19.23 17.35 -5.68
C ARG A 391 -19.36 16.76 -4.28
N ALA A 392 -20.59 16.42 -3.89
CA ALA A 392 -20.88 15.75 -2.64
C ALA A 392 -21.75 14.53 -2.92
N PHE A 393 -21.35 13.34 -2.47
CA PHE A 393 -22.09 12.11 -2.73
C PHE A 393 -21.91 11.10 -1.60
N VAL A 394 -22.77 10.10 -1.58
CA VAL A 394 -22.61 8.92 -0.73
C VAL A 394 -22.37 7.72 -1.64
N HIS A 395 -21.26 7.03 -1.42
CA HIS A 395 -21.01 5.73 -2.00
C HIS A 395 -21.45 4.64 -1.03
N ALA A 396 -22.34 3.75 -1.47
CA ALA A 396 -22.72 2.55 -0.74
C ALA A 396 -22.22 1.33 -1.50
N SER A 397 -21.37 0.51 -0.89
CA SER A 397 -20.78 -0.66 -1.53
C SER A 397 -20.83 -1.91 -0.67
N PHE A 398 -20.86 -3.07 -1.33
CA PHE A 398 -20.86 -4.38 -0.72
C PHE A 398 -19.55 -5.12 -1.04
N LEU A 399 -18.89 -5.61 0.01
CA LEU A 399 -17.68 -6.41 -0.09
C LEU A 399 -17.99 -7.84 -0.54
N VAL A 400 -17.68 -8.13 -1.81
CA VAL A 400 -17.89 -9.45 -2.43
C VAL A 400 -16.77 -10.40 -2.02
N THR A 401 -15.53 -9.97 -2.23
CA THR A 401 -14.29 -10.65 -1.80
C THR A 401 -13.44 -9.68 -1.00
N LYS A 402 -12.39 -10.15 -0.32
CA LYS A 402 -11.49 -9.27 0.45
C LYS A 402 -10.91 -8.10 -0.37
N ASN A 403 -10.75 -8.28 -1.68
CA ASN A 403 -10.14 -7.29 -2.59
C ASN A 403 -11.13 -6.64 -3.56
N PHE A 404 -12.43 -6.97 -3.52
CA PHE A 404 -13.41 -6.50 -4.49
C PHE A 404 -14.72 -6.05 -3.84
N LYS A 405 -15.16 -4.85 -4.18
CA LYS A 405 -16.46 -4.28 -3.77
C LYS A 405 -17.25 -3.85 -5.01
N ILE A 406 -18.56 -3.96 -4.92
CA ILE A 406 -19.51 -3.42 -5.90
C ILE A 406 -20.46 -2.47 -5.19
N GLY A 407 -20.78 -1.33 -5.78
CA GLY A 407 -21.60 -0.33 -5.12
C GLY A 407 -22.25 0.66 -6.06
N GLY A 408 -23.00 1.57 -5.46
CA GLY A 408 -23.63 2.68 -6.13
C GLY A 408 -23.26 4.01 -5.48
N ASP A 409 -23.31 5.05 -6.30
CA ASP A 409 -23.13 6.44 -5.88
C ASP A 409 -24.46 7.18 -6.03
N ALA A 410 -24.77 8.06 -5.09
CA ALA A 410 -25.85 9.04 -5.22
C ALA A 410 -25.41 10.36 -4.61
N GLY A 411 -25.61 11.47 -5.32
CA GLY A 411 -25.14 12.77 -4.84
C GLY A 411 -25.53 13.95 -5.71
N VAL A 412 -24.81 15.05 -5.48
CA VAL A 412 -24.97 16.33 -6.15
C VAL A 412 -23.64 16.90 -6.58
N LYS A 413 -23.65 17.60 -7.72
CA LYS A 413 -22.53 18.35 -8.27
C LYS A 413 -22.99 19.78 -8.50
N ILE A 414 -22.29 20.75 -7.92
CA ILE A 414 -22.53 22.18 -8.07
C ILE A 414 -21.30 22.81 -8.70
N GLY A 415 -21.46 23.79 -9.59
CA GLY A 415 -20.32 24.50 -10.14
C GLY A 415 -20.68 25.42 -11.29
N SER A 416 -19.65 26.12 -11.76
CA SER A 416 -19.75 27.04 -12.89
C SER A 416 -18.93 26.50 -14.05
N THR A 417 -19.42 26.77 -15.24
CA THR A 417 -18.75 26.45 -16.50
C THR A 417 -18.20 27.74 -17.09
N PHE A 418 -17.01 27.66 -17.67
CA PHE A 418 -16.32 28.83 -18.19
C PHE A 418 -16.58 29.06 -19.69
N HIS A 419 -17.33 28.16 -20.32
CA HIS A 419 -17.77 28.27 -21.70
C HIS A 419 -19.29 28.17 -21.80
N ASP A 420 -19.89 28.99 -22.68
CA ASP A 420 -21.33 29.05 -22.93
C ASP A 420 -21.86 27.68 -23.37
N GLY A 421 -22.73 27.10 -22.53
CA GLY A 421 -23.46 25.87 -22.82
C GLY A 421 -22.89 24.59 -22.23
N ILE A 422 -22.37 24.61 -21.00
CA ILE A 422 -22.07 23.38 -20.25
C ILE A 422 -22.75 23.52 -18.88
N GLY A 423 -23.40 22.46 -18.40
CA GLY A 423 -23.71 22.28 -16.98
C GLY A 423 -24.79 23.17 -16.35
N GLY A 424 -25.86 22.55 -15.83
CA GLY A 424 -26.68 23.19 -14.81
C GLY A 424 -25.85 23.52 -13.56
N ILE A 425 -26.17 24.62 -12.87
CA ILE A 425 -25.51 25.03 -11.62
C ILE A 425 -25.59 23.91 -10.59
N LEU A 426 -26.67 23.13 -10.61
CA LEU A 426 -26.91 21.98 -9.73
C LEU A 426 -27.29 20.75 -10.57
N ARG A 427 -26.53 19.67 -10.39
CA ARG A 427 -26.73 18.36 -11.02
C ARG A 427 -26.88 17.28 -9.96
N PHE A 428 -27.89 16.43 -10.09
CA PHE A 428 -28.01 15.20 -9.32
C PHE A 428 -27.27 14.09 -10.06
N THR A 429 -26.52 13.29 -9.33
CA THR A 429 -25.74 12.19 -9.89
C THR A 429 -26.13 10.88 -9.22
N ALA A 430 -26.26 9.83 -10.02
CA ALA A 430 -26.50 8.49 -9.51
C ALA A 430 -25.88 7.45 -10.44
N GLY A 431 -25.31 6.39 -9.88
CA GLY A 431 -24.70 5.36 -10.71
C GLY A 431 -24.07 4.22 -9.95
N VAL A 432 -23.20 3.49 -10.64
CA VAL A 432 -22.57 2.26 -10.15
C VAL A 432 -21.06 2.35 -10.24
N GLY A 433 -20.38 1.63 -9.35
CA GLY A 433 -18.94 1.54 -9.35
C GLY A 433 -18.44 0.21 -8.80
N PHE A 434 -17.24 -0.14 -9.22
CA PHE A 434 -16.51 -1.33 -8.80
C PHE A 434 -15.19 -0.90 -8.18
N THR A 435 -14.88 -1.40 -7.00
CA THR A 435 -13.66 -1.06 -6.27
C THR A 435 -12.75 -2.27 -6.15
N ILE A 436 -11.48 -2.09 -6.47
CA ILE A 436 -10.41 -3.07 -6.34
C ILE A 436 -9.41 -2.56 -5.30
N LYS A 437 -8.99 -3.46 -4.41
CA LYS A 437 -7.84 -3.27 -3.51
C LYS A 437 -6.66 -4.01 -4.12
N LEU A 438 -5.61 -3.29 -4.49
CA LEU A 438 -4.39 -3.85 -5.09
C LEU A 438 -3.32 -4.00 -4.03
#